data_AF-E1JZ37-F1
#
_entry.id   AF-E1JZ37-F1
#
_cell.length_a   1.000
_cell.length_b   1.000
_cell.length_c   1.000
_cell.angle_alpha   90.00
_cell.angle_beta   90.00
_cell.angle_gamma   90.00
#
_symmetry.space_group_name_H-M   'P 1'
#
loop_
_entity.id
_entity.type
_entity.pdbx_description
1 polymer ?
#
loop_
_entity_poly.entity_id
_entity_poly.type
_entity_poly.pdbx_seq_one_letter_code
_entity_poly.pdbx_strand_id
1 'polypeptide(L)' 'MDQGPHGVQAFLDYLNQRLAKRQSELEQAVKFSSHYILLETAVAELKNIRTKFLSYMRREGLL' A
#
# COMPACT_ATOMS: atom_id res chain seq x y z
N MET A 1 -14.41 14.72 -14.96
CA MET A 1 -14.17 13.29 -14.68
C MET A 1 -14.70 13.03 -13.28
N ASP A 2 -15.82 12.35 -13.20
CA ASP A 2 -16.48 12.02 -11.93
C ASP A 2 -15.71 10.89 -11.25
N GLN A 3 -14.64 11.23 -10.53
CA GLN A 3 -13.93 10.27 -9.68
C GLN A 3 -14.62 10.23 -8.32
N GLY A 4 -15.87 9.77 -8.31
CA GLY A 4 -16.64 9.55 -7.08
C GLY A 4 -16.02 8.47 -6.17
N PRO A 5 -16.74 8.07 -5.09
CA PRO A 5 -16.29 7.10 -4.08
C PRO A 5 -15.67 5.80 -4.64
N HIS A 6 -16.07 5.40 -5.84
CA HIS A 6 -15.51 4.24 -6.55
C HIS A 6 -14.02 4.37 -6.90
N GLY A 7 -13.52 5.56 -7.24
CA GLY A 7 -12.09 5.78 -7.55
C GLY A 7 -11.21 5.65 -6.31
N VAL A 8 -11.72 6.12 -5.16
CA VAL A 8 -11.08 6.02 -3.85
C VAL A 8 -10.93 4.57 -3.44
N GLN A 9 -12.03 3.82 -3.51
CA GLN A 9 -12.04 2.41 -3.12
C GLN A 9 -11.14 1.59 -4.05
N ALA A 10 -11.19 1.82 -5.36
CA ALA A 10 -10.32 1.13 -6.32
C ALA A 10 -8.82 1.36 -6.04
N PHE A 11 -8.43 2.58 -5.67
CA PHE A 11 -7.04 2.87 -5.31
C PHE A 11 -6.63 2.21 -3.99
N LEU A 12 -7.52 2.18 -2.99
CA LEU A 12 -7.28 1.45 -1.74
C LEU A 12 -7.10 -0.05 -1.98
N ASP A 13 -7.95 -0.64 -2.80
CA ASP A 13 -7.88 -2.06 -3.15
C ASP A 13 -6.57 -2.38 -3.89
N TYR A 14 -6.16 -1.53 -4.82
CA TYR A 14 -4.87 -1.64 -5.49
C TYR A 14 -3.68 -1.60 -4.51
N LEU A 15 -3.68 -0.67 -3.55
CA LEU A 15 -2.64 -0.59 -2.52
C LEU A 15 -2.63 -1.84 -1.63
N ASN A 16 -3.81 -2.32 -1.23
CA ASN A 16 -3.95 -3.53 -0.40
C ASN A 16 -3.43 -4.78 -1.14
N GLN A 17 -3.74 -4.94 -2.43
CA GLN A 17 -3.23 -6.05 -3.25
C GLN A 17 -1.70 -6.02 -3.36
N ARG A 18 -1.11 -4.85 -3.58
CA ARG A 18 0.35 -4.69 -3.62
C ARG A 18 1.00 -4.99 -2.28
N LEU A 19 0.41 -4.54 -1.18
CA LEU A 19 0.88 -4.86 0.17
C LEU A 19 0.85 -6.37 0.42
N ALA A 20 -0.26 -7.03 0.13
CA ALA A 20 -0.39 -8.47 0.31
C ALA A 20 0.66 -9.23 -0.51
N LYS A 21 0.87 -8.84 -1.77
CA LYS A 21 1.90 -9.45 -2.62
C LYS A 21 3.31 -9.29 -2.05
N ARG A 22 3.71 -8.05 -1.68
CA ARG A 22 5.07 -7.80 -1.14
C ARG A 22 5.28 -8.44 0.22
N GLN A 23 4.23 -8.52 1.04
CA GLN A 23 4.29 -9.22 2.32
C GLN A 23 4.50 -10.73 2.12
N SER A 24 3.79 -11.34 1.17
CA SER A 24 4.00 -12.75 0.81
C SER A 24 5.40 -13.03 0.26
N GLU A 25 5.95 -12.13 -0.57
CA GLU A 25 7.32 -12.24 -1.06
C GLU A 25 8.34 -12.11 0.09
N LEU A 26 8.08 -11.21 1.04
CA LEU A 26 8.93 -11.00 2.21
C LEU A 26 8.98 -12.23 3.13
N GLU A 27 7.83 -12.87 3.34
CA GLU A 27 7.71 -14.11 4.12
C GLU A 27 8.51 -15.27 3.51
N GLN A 28 8.72 -15.26 2.19
CA GLN A 28 9.48 -16.28 1.46
C GLN A 28 10.96 -15.91 1.29
N ALA A 29 11.33 -14.65 1.51
CA ALA A 29 12.69 -14.16 1.30
C ALA A 29 13.62 -14.48 2.48
N VAL A 30 14.89 -14.76 2.17
CA VAL A 30 15.93 -14.97 3.18
C VAL A 30 16.28 -13.63 3.84
N LYS A 31 16.08 -13.52 5.17
CA LYS A 31 16.21 -12.28 5.96
C LYS A 31 17.50 -11.48 5.75
N PHE A 32 18.61 -12.14 5.46
CA PHE A 32 19.92 -11.50 5.30
C PHE A 32 20.25 -11.13 3.85
N SER A 33 19.34 -11.40 2.91
CA SER A 33 19.54 -11.05 1.51
C SER A 33 19.24 -9.58 1.26
N SER A 34 19.95 -8.97 0.31
CA SER A 34 19.61 -7.63 -0.20
C SER A 34 18.17 -7.56 -0.72
N HIS A 35 17.67 -8.67 -1.29
CA HIS A 35 16.29 -8.79 -1.73
C HIS A 35 15.28 -8.62 -0.59
N TYR A 36 15.52 -9.23 0.57
CA TYR A 36 14.66 -9.08 1.75
C TYR A 36 14.61 -7.62 2.24
N ILE A 37 15.77 -6.95 2.32
CA ILE A 37 15.84 -5.53 2.71
C ILE A 37 15.03 -4.64 1.75
N LEU A 38 15.12 -4.91 0.44
CA LEU A 38 14.34 -4.20 -0.57
C LEU A 38 12.84 -4.44 -0.41
N LEU A 39 12.43 -5.66 -0.09
CA LEU A 39 11.03 -6.00 0.16
C LEU A 39 10.52 -5.33 1.44
N GLU A 40 11.29 -5.31 2.54
CA GLU A 40 10.91 -4.60 3.77
C GLU A 40 10.72 -3.10 3.50
N THR A 41 11.64 -2.49 2.77
CA THR A 41 11.56 -1.07 2.38
C THR A 41 10.29 -0.81 1.56
N ALA A 42 10.02 -1.65 0.55
CA ALA A 42 8.83 -1.51 -0.29
C ALA A 42 7.53 -1.68 0.51
N VAL A 43 7.47 -2.64 1.44
CA VAL A 43 6.31 -2.82 2.33
C VAL A 43 6.10 -1.59 3.23
N ALA A 44 7.18 -1.04 3.79
CA ALA A 44 7.11 0.15 4.64
C ALA A 44 6.62 1.38 3.86
N GLU A 45 7.13 1.60 2.65
CA GLU A 45 6.70 2.69 1.77
C GLU A 45 5.22 2.56 1.36
N LEU A 46 4.77 1.37 0.98
CA LEU A 46 3.37 1.13 0.63
C LEU A 46 2.42 1.38 1.81
N LYS A 47 2.82 0.98 3.04
CA LYS A 47 2.06 1.28 4.26
C LYS A 47 1.98 2.80 4.49
N ASN A 48 3.08 3.52 4.30
CA ASN A 48 3.12 4.98 4.44
C ASN A 48 2.22 5.68 3.42
N ILE A 49 2.26 5.26 2.14
CA ILE A 49 1.40 5.80 1.08
C ILE A 49 -0.07 5.57 1.44
N ARG A 50 -0.45 4.36 1.83
CA ARG A 50 -1.82 4.03 2.24
C ARG A 50 -2.30 4.90 3.40
N THR A 51 -1.46 5.08 4.42
CA THR A 51 -1.79 5.94 5.57
C THR A 51 -1.99 7.40 5.16
N LYS A 52 -1.06 7.97 4.37
CA LYS A 52 -1.16 9.35 3.88
C LYS A 52 -2.42 9.55 3.02
N PHE A 53 -2.72 8.60 2.14
CA PHE A 53 -3.92 8.63 1.33
C PHE A 53 -5.18 8.61 2.21
N LEU A 54 -5.33 7.65 3.13
CA LEU A 54 -6.48 7.61 4.04
C LEU A 54 -6.64 8.89 4.88
N SER A 55 -5.54 9.48 5.33
CA SER A 55 -5.57 10.76 6.06
C SER A 55 -6.02 11.92 5.18
N TYR A 56 -5.55 11.97 3.93
CA TYR A 56 -6.01 12.94 2.95
C TYR A 56 -7.51 12.77 2.68
N MET A 57 -7.95 11.56 2.32
CA MET A 57 -9.35 11.29 2.01
C MET A 57 -10.31 11.64 3.16
N ARG A 58 -9.94 11.33 4.41
CA ARG A 58 -10.72 11.73 5.59
C ARG A 58 -10.81 13.25 5.76
N ARG A 59 -9.72 13.97 5.50
CA ARG A 59 -9.69 15.43 5.58
C ARG A 59 -10.59 16.07 4.51
N GLU A 60 -10.67 15.48 3.33
CA GLU A 60 -11.51 15.96 2.23
C GLU A 60 -12.97 15.48 2.32
N GLY A 61 -13.35 14.71 3.35
CA GLY A 61 -14.73 14.22 3.53
C GLY A 61 -15.17 13.15 2.52
N LEU A 62 -14.20 12.39 1.99
CA LEU A 62 -14.38 11.42 0.92
C LEU A 62 -14.38 9.96 1.42
N LEU A 63 -14.31 9.76 2.74
CA LEU A 63 -14.38 8.48 3.46
C LEU A 63 -15.38 8.56 4.61
#